data_AF-A0A7X0L5M1-F1
#
_entry.id   AF-A0A7X0L5M1-F1
#
_cell.length_a   1.000
_cell.length_b   1.000
_cell.length_c   1.000
_cell.angle_alpha   90.00
_cell.angle_beta   90.00
_cell.angle_gamma   90.00
#
_symmetry.space_group_name_H-M   'P 1'
#
loop_
_entity.id
_entity.type
_entity.pdbx_description
1 polymer ?
#
loop_
_entity_poly.entity_id
_entity_poly.type
_entity_poly.pdbx_seq_one_letter_code
_entity_poly.pdbx_strand_id
1 'polypeptide(L)'
;MSTAEQKSTWHAEHKATLSSGQRAADVMRNGMGSWPFVGGFILFMLVWAAINTWVLQGHAWDPYPFILLNLFLSMLAGLQGAILLIAAKRQDAIAAAMAQHDYDTDVAARSDIGLLLKINEQQLEILRELRRITPDSVSVPPTAR
;
A
#
# COMPACT_ATOMS: atom_id res chain seq x y z
N MET A 1 -8.82 -28.34 32.23
CA MET A 1 -9.67 -28.08 31.03
C MET A 1 -9.49 -26.61 30.68
N SER A 2 -8.91 -26.35 29.51
CA SER A 2 -8.34 -25.07 29.08
C SER A 2 -9.42 -24.01 28.80
N THR A 3 -9.35 -22.86 29.46
CA THR A 3 -10.09 -21.65 29.09
C THR A 3 -9.32 -20.92 27.99
N ALA A 4 -9.89 -20.87 26.80
CA ALA A 4 -9.33 -20.17 25.65
C ALA A 4 -9.29 -18.65 25.89
N GLU A 5 -8.08 -18.13 26.06
CA GLU A 5 -7.78 -16.70 26.04
C GLU A 5 -7.99 -16.18 24.61
N GLN A 6 -9.15 -15.59 24.38
CA GLN A 6 -9.53 -15.03 23.09
C GLN A 6 -8.73 -13.74 22.85
N LYS A 7 -7.59 -13.88 22.16
CA LYS A 7 -6.71 -12.79 21.74
C LYS A 7 -7.48 -11.80 20.85
N SER A 8 -7.92 -10.70 21.45
CA SER A 8 -8.48 -9.55 20.75
C SER A 8 -7.50 -9.11 19.65
N THR A 9 -7.95 -9.17 18.40
CA THR A 9 -7.14 -8.81 17.24
C THR A 9 -7.05 -7.28 17.19
N TRP A 10 -5.83 -6.72 17.13
CA TRP A 10 -5.53 -5.28 17.14
C TRP A 10 -6.30 -4.45 16.09
N HIS A 11 -6.87 -5.08 15.07
CA HIS A 11 -7.73 -4.47 14.05
C HIS A 11 -9.11 -4.00 14.59
N ALA A 12 -9.60 -4.55 15.70
CA ALA A 12 -10.91 -4.20 16.25
C ALA A 12 -10.85 -2.92 17.12
N GLU A 13 -9.75 -2.69 17.83
CA GLU A 13 -9.62 -1.58 18.78
C GLU A 13 -9.33 -0.24 18.08
N HIS A 14 -8.66 -0.26 16.93
CA HIS A 14 -8.40 0.95 16.11
C HIS A 14 -9.63 1.47 15.34
N LYS A 15 -10.75 0.73 15.32
CA LYS A 15 -12.00 1.21 14.71
C LYS A 15 -12.82 2.12 15.63
N ALA A 16 -12.52 2.16 16.93
CA ALA A 16 -13.33 2.87 17.92
C ALA A 16 -12.90 4.34 18.17
N THR A 17 -11.76 4.78 17.62
CA THR A 17 -11.27 6.17 17.70
C THR A 17 -11.32 6.92 16.36
N LEU A 18 -12.01 6.38 15.35
CA LEU A 18 -12.22 7.10 14.09
C LEU A 18 -13.38 8.09 14.26
N SER A 19 -13.04 9.37 14.45
CA SER A 19 -13.96 10.50 14.37
C SER A 19 -14.89 10.35 13.16
N SER A 20 -16.16 10.74 13.28
CA SER A 20 -17.15 10.74 12.19
C SER A 20 -16.63 11.37 10.88
N GLY A 21 -15.63 12.25 10.97
CA GLY A 21 -14.93 12.83 9.82
C GLY A 21 -14.07 11.85 9.02
N GLN A 22 -13.44 10.83 9.64
CA GLN A 22 -12.63 9.84 8.92
C GLN A 22 -13.50 8.86 8.12
N ARG A 23 -14.69 8.53 8.63
CA ARG A 23 -15.69 7.76 7.87
C ARG A 23 -16.23 8.54 6.67
N ALA A 24 -16.49 9.84 6.84
CA ALA A 24 -16.89 10.71 5.72
C ALA A 24 -15.77 10.85 4.68
N ALA A 25 -14.51 10.98 5.12
CA ALA A 25 -13.36 11.04 4.24
C ALA A 25 -13.15 9.75 3.45
N ASP A 26 -13.35 8.57 4.04
CA ASP A 26 -13.24 7.28 3.31
C ASP A 26 -14.36 7.10 2.28
N VAL A 27 -15.59 7.53 2.59
CA VAL A 27 -16.71 7.51 1.62
C VAL A 27 -16.45 8.51 0.49
N MET A 28 -16.00 9.72 0.80
CA MET A 28 -15.61 10.72 -0.21
C MET A 28 -14.44 10.23 -1.07
N ARG A 29 -13.43 9.58 -0.47
CA ARG A 29 -12.27 9.02 -1.17
C ARG A 29 -12.67 7.93 -2.17
N ASN A 30 -13.55 7.02 -1.76
CA ASN A 30 -14.03 5.97 -2.66
C ASN A 30 -14.97 6.49 -3.77
N GLY A 31 -15.70 7.59 -3.53
CA GLY A 31 -16.61 8.18 -4.52
C GLY A 31 -15.95 9.13 -5.52
N MET A 32 -15.04 9.99 -5.04
CA MET A 32 -14.40 11.06 -5.83
C MET A 32 -13.35 10.52 -6.84
N GLY A 33 -12.84 9.29 -6.64
CA GLY A 33 -11.90 8.65 -7.56
C GLY A 33 -12.53 7.90 -8.74
N SER A 34 -13.87 7.87 -8.85
CA SER A 34 -14.55 7.13 -9.89
C SER A 34 -14.73 7.96 -11.18
N TRP A 35 -14.44 7.37 -12.34
CA TRP A 35 -14.69 7.95 -13.66
C TRP A 35 -16.12 8.52 -13.86
N PRO A 36 -17.21 7.90 -13.35
CA PRO A 36 -18.55 8.48 -13.47
C PRO A 36 -18.76 9.77 -12.65
N PHE A 37 -18.02 9.97 -11.55
CA PHE A 37 -18.11 11.21 -10.76
C PHE A 37 -17.58 12.42 -11.55
N VAL A 38 -16.48 12.23 -12.26
CA VAL A 38 -15.89 13.27 -13.14
C VAL A 38 -16.88 13.67 -14.23
N GLY A 39 -17.54 12.70 -14.87
CA GLY A 39 -18.57 12.95 -15.87
C GLY A 39 -19.78 13.73 -15.32
N GLY A 40 -20.26 13.36 -14.12
CA GLY A 40 -21.35 14.07 -13.45
C GLY A 40 -21.00 15.52 -13.08
N PHE A 41 -19.76 15.75 -12.64
CA PHE A 41 -19.28 17.09 -12.29
C PHE A 41 -19.19 18.00 -13.53
N ILE A 42 -18.68 17.48 -14.65
CA ILE A 42 -18.65 18.22 -15.93
C ILE A 42 -20.06 18.53 -16.42
N LEU A 43 -20.98 17.55 -16.35
CA LEU A 43 -22.38 17.76 -16.73
C LEU A 43 -23.05 18.83 -15.85
N PHE A 44 -22.83 18.78 -14.53
CA PHE A 44 -23.34 19.78 -13.60
C PHE A 44 -22.81 21.19 -13.93
N MET A 45 -21.51 21.33 -14.23
CA MET A 45 -20.92 22.61 -14.65
C MET A 45 -21.55 23.14 -15.95
N LEU A 46 -21.77 22.28 -16.95
CA LEU A 46 -22.42 22.67 -18.21
C LEU A 46 -23.88 23.09 -17.99
N VAL A 47 -24.63 22.35 -17.17
CA VAL A 47 -26.01 22.67 -16.81
C VAL A 47 -26.08 23.99 -16.04
N TRP A 48 -25.18 24.20 -15.08
CA TRP A 48 -25.11 25.44 -14.30
C TRP A 48 -24.80 26.64 -15.20
N ALA A 49 -23.81 26.52 -16.08
CA ALA A 49 -23.48 27.56 -17.06
C ALA A 49 -24.66 27.85 -18.00
N ALA A 50 -25.35 26.82 -18.49
CA ALA A 50 -26.53 26.96 -19.35
C ALA A 50 -27.69 27.66 -18.64
N ILE A 51 -28.01 27.27 -17.40
CA ILE A 51 -29.05 27.90 -16.58
C ILE A 51 -28.71 29.37 -16.32
N ASN A 52 -27.47 29.67 -15.93
CA ASN A 52 -27.06 31.04 -15.64
C ASN A 52 -27.08 31.94 -16.89
N THR A 53 -26.79 31.36 -18.07
CA THR A 53 -26.85 32.07 -19.37
C THR A 53 -28.28 32.24 -19.90
N TRP A 54 -29.18 31.28 -19.65
CA TRP A 54 -30.57 31.33 -20.12
C TRP A 54 -31.51 32.12 -19.20
N VAL A 55 -31.36 32.00 -17.88
CA VAL A 55 -32.28 32.63 -16.90
C VAL A 55 -32.03 34.14 -16.75
N LEU A 56 -30.83 34.61 -17.11
CA LEU A 56 -30.34 35.93 -16.71
C LEU A 56 -29.85 36.78 -17.89
N GLN A 57 -30.57 36.73 -19.02
CA GLN A 57 -30.32 37.46 -20.28
C GLN A 57 -30.22 39.00 -20.14
N GLY A 58 -30.39 39.58 -18.94
CA GLY A 58 -30.24 41.03 -18.69
C GLY A 58 -29.64 41.44 -17.33
N HIS A 59 -29.45 40.53 -16.37
CA HIS A 59 -28.87 40.82 -15.04
C HIS A 59 -28.01 39.64 -14.57
N ALA A 60 -27.04 39.21 -15.38
CA ALA A 60 -26.20 38.06 -15.07
C ALA A 60 -25.53 38.22 -13.68
N TRP A 61 -25.82 37.30 -12.75
CA TRP A 61 -25.23 37.21 -11.42
C TRP A 61 -23.77 36.78 -11.50
N ASP A 62 -23.39 36.05 -12.57
CA ASP A 62 -22.01 35.76 -12.96
C ASP A 62 -21.84 35.93 -14.49
N PRO A 63 -21.63 37.16 -14.98
CA PRO A 63 -21.40 37.44 -16.40
C PRO A 63 -20.11 36.77 -16.91
N TYR A 64 -20.03 36.53 -18.21
CA TYR A 64 -18.80 36.03 -18.83
C TYR A 64 -17.63 37.02 -18.58
N PRO A 65 -16.46 36.59 -18.08
CA PRO A 65 -16.02 35.23 -17.75
C PRO A 65 -16.39 34.85 -16.29
N PHE A 66 -17.09 33.72 -16.09
CA PHE A 66 -17.63 33.24 -14.81
C PHE A 66 -16.63 33.29 -13.64
N ILE A 67 -16.56 34.42 -12.93
CA ILE A 67 -15.44 34.73 -12.04
C ILE A 67 -15.56 33.95 -10.73
N LEU A 68 -16.80 33.75 -10.27
CA LEU A 68 -17.09 33.00 -9.06
C LEU A 68 -16.88 31.50 -9.27
N LEU A 69 -17.29 30.99 -10.43
CA LEU A 69 -17.06 29.59 -10.79
C LEU A 69 -15.56 29.29 -10.91
N ASN A 70 -14.81 30.15 -11.61
CA ASN A 70 -13.35 29.97 -11.72
C ASN A 70 -12.64 30.06 -10.37
N LEU A 71 -13.07 30.98 -9.50
CA LEU A 71 -12.52 31.13 -8.15
C LEU A 71 -12.78 29.86 -7.32
N PHE A 72 -14.01 29.35 -7.34
CA PHE A 72 -14.37 28.15 -6.59
C PHE A 72 -13.63 26.92 -7.11
N LEU A 73 -13.52 26.76 -8.43
CA LEU A 73 -12.74 25.67 -9.04
C LEU A 73 -11.25 25.76 -8.68
N SER A 74 -10.68 26.95 -8.68
CA SER A 74 -9.27 27.16 -8.31
C SER A 74 -9.02 26.80 -6.85
N MET A 75 -9.93 27.20 -5.94
CA MET A 75 -9.87 26.80 -4.54
C MET A 75 -10.02 25.29 -4.37
N LEU A 76 -10.95 24.66 -5.10
CA LEU A 76 -11.17 23.22 -5.06
C LEU A 76 -9.94 22.45 -5.54
N ALA A 77 -9.30 22.90 -6.62
CA ALA A 77 -8.06 22.33 -7.13
C ALA A 77 -6.89 22.48 -6.15
N GLY A 78 -6.76 23.64 -5.51
CA GLY A 78 -5.75 23.86 -4.46
C GLY A 78 -5.96 22.95 -3.26
N LEU A 79 -7.22 22.79 -2.81
CA LEU A 79 -7.58 21.87 -1.74
C LEU A 79 -7.29 20.41 -2.12
N GLN A 80 -7.61 20.00 -3.36
CA GLN A 80 -7.28 18.67 -3.88
C GLN A 80 -5.77 18.42 -3.86
N GLY A 81 -4.96 19.38 -4.32
CA GLY A 81 -3.50 19.28 -4.28
C GLY A 81 -2.94 19.14 -2.85
N ALA A 82 -3.48 19.90 -1.90
CA ALA A 82 -3.10 19.82 -0.49
C ALA A 82 -3.46 18.45 0.13
N ILE A 83 -4.67 17.94 -0.14
CA ILE A 83 -5.10 16.61 0.32
C ILE A 83 -4.19 15.52 -0.28
N LEU A 84 -3.87 15.62 -1.57
CA LEU A 84 -2.95 14.70 -2.23
C LEU A 84 -1.56 14.71 -1.57
N LEU A 85 -1.03 15.90 -1.24
CA LEU A 85 0.27 16.04 -0.58
C LEU A 85 0.27 15.45 0.83
N ILE A 86 -0.80 15.65 1.60
CA ILE A 86 -0.95 15.05 2.94
C ILE A 86 -1.05 13.53 2.82
N ALA A 87 -1.82 13.02 1.85
CA ALA A 87 -1.94 11.59 1.61
C ALA A 87 -0.59 10.98 1.19
N ALA A 88 0.15 11.63 0.30
CA ALA A 88 1.48 11.22 -0.14
C ALA A 88 2.46 11.17 1.04
N LYS A 89 2.57 12.24 1.83
CA LYS A 89 3.45 12.29 3.02
C LYS A 89 3.21 11.12 3.97
N ARG A 90 1.95 10.73 4.17
CA ARG A 90 1.61 9.58 5.01
C ARG A 90 2.03 8.25 4.38
N GLN A 91 1.82 8.07 3.07
CA GLN A 91 2.23 6.86 2.37
C GLN A 91 3.76 6.71 2.34
N ASP A 92 4.50 7.81 2.13
CA ASP A 92 5.96 7.81 2.12
C ASP A 92 6.53 7.40 3.49
N ALA A 93 5.95 7.89 4.59
CA ALA A 93 6.37 7.49 5.93
C ALA A 93 6.15 5.99 6.19
N ILE A 94 5.03 5.44 5.72
CA ILE A 94 4.73 4.00 5.81
C ILE A 94 5.73 3.21 4.95
N ALA A 95 5.95 3.64 3.71
CA ALA A 95 6.87 2.99 2.78
C ALA A 95 8.30 2.99 3.31
N ALA A 96 8.76 4.08 3.93
CA ALA A 96 10.07 4.16 4.56
C ALA A 96 10.21 3.18 5.74
N ALA A 97 9.19 3.08 6.59
CA ALA A 97 9.19 2.13 7.70
C ALA A 97 9.19 0.67 7.22
N MET A 98 8.41 0.36 6.18
CA MET A 98 8.41 -0.97 5.54
C MET A 98 9.77 -1.30 4.93
N ALA A 99 10.39 -0.34 4.22
CA ALA A 99 11.70 -0.52 3.62
C ALA A 99 12.79 -0.81 4.66
N GLN A 100 12.73 -0.17 5.84
CA GLN A 100 13.67 -0.46 6.93
C GLN A 100 13.49 -1.90 7.46
N HIS A 101 12.24 -2.32 7.66
CA HIS A 101 11.96 -3.68 8.14
C HIS A 101 12.38 -4.76 7.13
N ASP A 102 12.14 -4.53 5.84
CA ASP A 102 12.59 -5.42 4.77
C ASP A 102 14.12 -5.48 4.74
N TYR A 103 14.81 -4.35 4.90
CA TYR A 103 16.27 -4.31 4.99
C TYR A 103 16.80 -5.13 6.17
N ASP A 104 16.23 -4.96 7.36
CA ASP A 104 16.66 -5.70 8.55
C ASP A 104 16.43 -7.22 8.38
N THR A 105 15.32 -7.60 7.76
CA THR A 105 15.00 -9.00 7.44
C THR A 105 15.97 -9.58 6.41
N ASP A 106 16.30 -8.82 5.36
CA ASP A 106 17.27 -9.23 4.33
C ASP A 106 18.67 -9.42 4.92
N VAL A 107 19.09 -8.56 5.84
CA VAL A 107 20.39 -8.69 6.53
C VAL A 107 20.42 -9.94 7.42
N ALA A 108 19.35 -10.20 8.17
CA ALA A 108 19.23 -11.40 8.98
C ALA A 108 19.26 -12.67 8.09
N ALA A 109 18.49 -12.69 7.01
CA ALA A 109 18.47 -13.80 6.05
C ALA A 109 19.86 -14.05 5.43
N ARG A 110 20.61 -12.99 5.07
CA ARG A 110 21.99 -13.11 4.59
C ARG A 110 22.91 -13.77 5.63
N SER A 111 22.77 -13.42 6.90
CA SER A 111 23.53 -14.04 7.99
C SER A 111 23.22 -15.54 8.11
N ASP A 112 21.93 -15.90 8.12
CA ASP A 112 21.48 -17.29 8.22
C ASP A 112 21.96 -18.13 7.04
N ILE A 113 21.87 -17.61 5.82
CA ILE A 113 22.40 -18.26 4.61
C ILE A 113 23.91 -18.47 4.76
N GLY A 114 24.65 -17.48 5.26
CA GLY A 114 26.08 -17.62 5.51
C GLY A 114 26.42 -18.72 6.51
N LEU A 115 25.60 -18.90 7.54
CA LEU A 115 25.75 -19.99 8.52
C LEU A 115 25.46 -21.35 7.86
N LEU A 116 24.38 -21.45 7.10
CA LEU A 116 24.02 -22.68 6.38
C LEU A 116 25.11 -23.12 5.39
N LEU A 117 25.73 -22.16 4.68
CA LEU A 117 26.86 -22.44 3.79
C LEU A 117 28.07 -23.00 4.55
N LYS A 118 28.42 -22.41 5.70
CA LYS A 118 29.51 -22.93 6.55
C LYS A 118 29.23 -24.36 7.04
N ILE A 119 28.00 -24.65 7.46
CA ILE A 119 27.62 -26.01 7.86
C ILE A 119 27.76 -26.97 6.68
N ASN A 120 27.32 -26.56 5.48
CA ASN A 120 27.44 -27.39 4.28
C ASN A 120 28.91 -27.69 3.94
N GLU A 121 29.78 -26.68 4.01
CA GLU A 121 31.23 -26.85 3.82
C GLU A 121 31.83 -27.83 4.84
N GLN A 122 31.47 -27.71 6.12
CA GLN A 122 31.91 -28.65 7.16
C GLN A 122 31.43 -30.08 6.90
N GLN A 123 30.17 -30.26 6.49
CA GLN A 123 29.64 -31.58 6.13
C GLN A 123 30.41 -32.20 4.96
N LEU A 124 30.74 -31.41 3.93
CA LEU A 124 31.53 -31.88 2.79
C LEU A 124 32.94 -32.27 3.21
N GLU A 125 33.56 -31.56 4.14
CA GLU A 125 34.87 -31.90 4.68
C GLU A 125 34.85 -33.23 5.43
N ILE A 126 33.89 -33.43 6.34
CA ILE A 126 33.70 -34.71 7.04
C ILE A 126 33.50 -35.85 6.03
N LEU A 127 32.67 -35.65 5.00
CA LEU A 127 32.45 -36.66 3.95
C LEU A 127 33.73 -36.97 3.15
N ARG A 128 34.61 -35.99 2.93
CA ARG A 128 35.92 -36.24 2.28
C ARG A 128 36.84 -37.03 3.20
N GLU A 129 36.89 -36.71 4.49
CA GLU A 129 37.69 -37.44 5.47
C GLU A 129 37.24 -38.89 5.61
N LEU A 130 35.93 -39.14 5.74
CA LEU A 130 35.37 -40.49 5.81
C LEU A 130 35.75 -41.33 4.58
N ARG A 131 35.65 -40.75 3.38
CA ARG A 131 36.06 -41.39 2.13
C ARG A 131 37.56 -41.68 2.09
N ARG A 132 38.38 -40.79 2.64
CA ARG A 132 39.83 -40.93 2.70
C ARG A 132 40.26 -42.05 3.64
N ILE A 133 39.54 -42.24 4.76
CA ILE A 133 39.77 -43.32 5.73
C ILE A 133 39.20 -44.66 5.22
N THR A 134 38.16 -44.60 4.38
CA THR A 134 37.48 -45.76 3.82
C THR A 134 37.68 -45.85 2.29
N PRO A 135 38.93 -45.91 1.77
CA PRO A 135 39.14 -45.87 0.33
C PRO A 135 38.66 -47.14 -0.39
N ASP A 136 38.52 -48.29 0.30
CA ASP A 136 38.36 -49.60 -0.37
C ASP A 136 37.43 -50.66 0.30
N SER A 137 36.64 -50.36 1.35
CA SER A 137 35.83 -51.41 2.02
C SER A 137 34.37 -51.52 1.59
N VAL A 138 33.87 -50.66 0.69
CA VAL A 138 32.52 -50.78 0.13
C VAL A 138 32.61 -51.25 -1.31
N SER A 139 32.98 -52.52 -1.49
CA SER A 139 32.55 -53.24 -2.68
C SER A 139 31.03 -53.38 -2.60
N VAL A 140 30.29 -52.75 -3.52
CA VAL A 140 28.89 -53.08 -3.73
C VAL A 140 28.88 -54.56 -4.12
N PRO A 141 28.32 -55.48 -3.32
CA PRO A 141 28.28 -56.88 -3.71
C PRO A 141 27.59 -56.97 -5.07
N PRO A 142 28.14 -57.73 -6.04
CA PRO A 142 27.48 -57.90 -7.32
C PRO A 142 26.07 -58.41 -7.03
N THR A 143 25.07 -57.65 -7.46
CA THR A 143 23.68 -58.09 -7.41
C THR A 143 23.59 -59.31 -8.31
N ALA A 144 23.63 -60.49 -7.70
CA ALA A 144 23.48 -61.76 -8.39
C ALA A 144 22.12 -61.75 -9.10
N ARG A 145 22.16 -61.73 -10.43
CA ARG A 145 21.09 -62.18 -11.32
C ARG A 145 21.61 -63.36 -12.13
#